data_AF-B1ZPY5-F1
#
_entry.id   AF-B1ZPY5-F1
#
_cell.length_a   1.000
_cell.length_b   1.000
_cell.length_c   1.000
_cell.angle_alpha   90.00
_cell.angle_beta   90.00
_cell.angle_gamma   90.00
#
_symmetry.space_group_name_H-M   'P 1'
#
loop_
_entity.id
_entity.type
_entity.pdbx_description
1 polymer ?
#
loop_
_entity_poly.entity_id
_entity_poly.type
_entity_poly.pdbx_seq_one_letter_code
_entity_poly.pdbx_strand_id
1 'polypeptide(L)'
;MTAGASGFAWRAIRPGEKPVVAERELQWLQREFRLSDDATLRIAALHRRYTTDCESQWLTLQASQAELARLMQSGRGMTPELAAALDRSSAMVAECQRRMAQHFLEVAAIMPPGTSERYIAVMTPVATHPEQGWRNAMH
;
A
#
# COMPACT_ATOMS: atom_id res chain seq x y z
N MET A 1 23.95 16.27 -35.29
CA MET A 1 24.38 16.19 -33.87
C MET A 1 23.12 16.24 -33.02
N THR A 2 22.71 15.10 -32.47
CA THR A 2 21.46 14.92 -31.71
C THR A 2 21.73 15.14 -30.22
N ALA A 3 21.15 16.18 -29.63
CA ALA A 3 21.10 16.34 -28.18
C ALA A 3 19.74 15.82 -27.70
N GLY A 4 19.72 14.59 -27.18
CA GLY A 4 18.58 14.02 -26.48
C GLY A 4 18.53 14.55 -25.05
N ALA A 5 17.40 15.13 -24.66
CA ALA A 5 17.06 15.39 -23.28
C ALA A 5 15.79 14.59 -22.94
N SER A 6 15.97 13.31 -22.61
CA SER A 6 14.93 12.49 -21.99
C SER A 6 14.78 12.92 -20.53
N GLY A 7 14.04 13.99 -20.30
CA GLY A 7 13.59 14.36 -18.97
C GLY A 7 12.55 13.35 -18.50
N PHE A 8 12.93 12.47 -17.56
CA PHE A 8 11.95 11.73 -16.76
C PHE A 8 11.19 12.75 -15.91
N ALA A 9 10.03 13.18 -16.42
CA ALA A 9 9.09 13.99 -15.66
C ALA A 9 8.56 13.12 -14.51
N TRP A 10 9.10 13.34 -13.31
CA TRP A 10 8.51 12.84 -12.08
C TRP A 10 7.11 13.45 -11.96
N ARG A 11 6.09 12.70 -12.34
CA ARG A 11 4.72 13.08 -12.07
C ARG A 11 4.49 12.92 -10.57
N ALA A 12 4.69 14.01 -9.84
CA ALA A 12 4.29 14.11 -8.44
C ALA A 12 2.82 13.71 -8.32
N ILE A 13 2.56 12.64 -7.59
CA ILE A 13 1.20 12.23 -7.22
C ILE A 13 0.62 13.37 -6.39
N ARG A 14 -0.50 13.95 -6.85
CA ARG A 14 -1.19 15.01 -6.11
C ARG A 14 -1.85 14.39 -4.86
N PRO A 15 -1.70 14.99 -3.66
CA PRO A 15 -2.49 14.57 -2.51
C PRO A 15 -3.98 14.83 -2.78
N GLY A 16 -4.80 13.78 -2.70
CA GLY A 16 -6.27 13.87 -2.79
C GLY A 16 -6.93 13.42 -4.11
N GLU A 17 -6.18 12.95 -5.11
CA GLU A 17 -6.79 12.35 -6.31
C GLU A 17 -7.08 10.85 -6.05
N LYS A 18 -8.36 10.49 -5.84
CA LYS A 18 -8.78 9.10 -5.71
C LYS A 18 -8.28 8.32 -6.94
N PRO A 19 -7.49 7.26 -6.76
CA PRO A 19 -6.91 6.61 -7.90
C PRO A 19 -7.98 5.74 -8.56
N VAL A 20 -8.05 5.78 -9.90
CA VAL A 20 -8.76 4.85 -10.81
C VAL A 20 -8.32 3.37 -10.59
N VAL A 21 -7.48 3.12 -9.58
CA VAL A 21 -6.81 1.88 -9.24
C VAL A 21 -7.74 0.93 -8.47
N ALA A 22 -8.55 1.41 -7.53
CA ALA A 22 -9.49 0.55 -6.80
C ALA A 22 -10.50 -0.14 -7.74
N GLU A 23 -10.99 0.59 -8.74
CA GLU A 23 -11.90 0.06 -9.75
C GLU A 23 -11.19 -0.94 -10.69
N ARG A 24 -9.95 -0.64 -11.10
CA ARG A 24 -9.14 -1.56 -11.92
C ARG A 24 -8.74 -2.83 -11.17
N GLU A 25 -8.39 -2.72 -9.90
CA GLU A 25 -8.09 -3.86 -9.03
C GLU A 25 -9.31 -4.76 -8.85
N LEU A 26 -10.49 -4.18 -8.60
CA LEU A 26 -11.72 -4.94 -8.48
C LEU A 26 -12.08 -5.65 -9.79
N GLN A 27 -11.92 -4.99 -10.94
CA GLN A 27 -12.14 -5.60 -12.25
C GLN A 27 -11.11 -6.71 -12.55
N TRP A 28 -9.85 -6.54 -12.15
CA TRP A 28 -8.86 -7.60 -12.24
C TRP A 28 -9.23 -8.77 -11.35
N LEU A 29 -9.59 -8.53 -10.08
CA LEU A 29 -10.03 -9.57 -9.13
C LEU A 29 -11.21 -10.37 -9.68
N GLN A 30 -12.22 -9.67 -10.22
CA GLN A 30 -13.40 -10.30 -10.79
C GLN A 30 -13.04 -11.23 -11.95
N ARG A 31 -12.18 -10.78 -12.88
CA ARG A 31 -11.75 -11.57 -14.04
C ARG A 31 -10.82 -12.73 -13.65
N GLU A 32 -9.84 -12.45 -12.81
CA GLU A 32 -8.77 -13.37 -12.44
C GLU A 32 -9.27 -14.51 -11.55
N PHE A 33 -10.19 -14.21 -10.63
CA PHE A 33 -10.72 -15.18 -9.67
C PHE A 33 -12.16 -15.62 -9.96
N ARG A 34 -12.72 -15.19 -11.11
CA ARG A 34 -14.08 -15.52 -11.56
C ARG A 34 -15.13 -15.28 -10.47
N LEU A 35 -15.05 -14.11 -9.85
CA LEU A 35 -15.95 -13.72 -8.76
C LEU A 35 -17.38 -13.55 -9.30
N SER A 36 -18.36 -13.98 -8.52
CA SER A 36 -19.77 -13.64 -8.77
C SER A 36 -20.00 -12.14 -8.54
N ASP A 37 -21.11 -11.62 -9.06
CA ASP A 37 -21.49 -10.23 -8.81
C ASP A 37 -21.69 -9.95 -7.30
N ASP A 38 -22.26 -10.91 -6.56
CA ASP A 38 -22.40 -10.82 -5.10
C ASP A 38 -21.04 -10.73 -4.39
N ALA A 39 -20.11 -11.63 -4.72
CA ALA A 39 -18.76 -11.62 -4.15
C ALA A 39 -18.03 -10.31 -4.49
N THR A 40 -18.19 -9.83 -5.72
CA THR A 40 -17.60 -8.57 -6.21
C THR A 40 -18.13 -7.38 -5.41
N LEU A 41 -19.45 -7.30 -5.18
CA LEU A 41 -20.06 -6.22 -4.38
C LEU A 41 -19.59 -6.22 -2.93
N ARG A 42 -19.48 -7.41 -2.31
CA ARG A 42 -19.01 -7.57 -0.93
C ARG A 42 -17.54 -7.18 -0.79
N ILE A 43 -16.69 -7.61 -1.72
CA ILE A 43 -15.26 -7.24 -1.77
C ILE A 43 -15.10 -5.73 -2.01
N ALA A 44 -15.89 -5.14 -2.90
CA ALA A 44 -15.87 -3.70 -3.13
C ALA A 44 -16.22 -2.89 -1.86
N ALA A 45 -17.16 -3.39 -1.07
CA ALA A 45 -17.53 -2.76 0.21
C ALA A 45 -16.40 -2.84 1.25
N LEU A 46 -15.72 -3.99 1.36
CA LEU A 46 -14.54 -4.14 2.22
C LEU A 46 -13.41 -3.21 1.79
N HIS A 47 -13.11 -3.16 0.49
CA HIS A 47 -12.02 -2.36 -0.05
C HIS A 47 -12.27 -0.85 0.18
N ARG A 48 -13.50 -0.37 -0.02
CA ARG A 48 -13.84 1.03 0.30
C ARG A 48 -13.56 1.39 1.75
N ARG A 49 -13.94 0.53 2.70
CA ARG A 49 -13.67 0.74 4.14
C ARG A 49 -12.16 0.77 4.41
N TYR A 50 -11.43 -0.22 3.90
CA TYR A 50 -9.99 -0.31 4.03
C TYR A 50 -9.27 0.93 3.49
N THR A 51 -9.64 1.42 2.29
CA THR A 51 -8.98 2.58 1.67
C THR A 51 -9.08 3.85 2.51
N THR A 52 -10.24 4.14 3.11
CA THR A 52 -10.42 5.31 3.96
C THR A 52 -9.50 5.29 5.18
N ASP A 53 -9.41 4.13 5.86
CA ASP A 53 -8.59 4.01 7.06
C ASP A 53 -7.09 4.03 6.72
N CYS A 54 -6.70 3.35 5.63
CA CYS A 54 -5.31 3.21 5.23
C CYS A 54 -4.68 4.52 4.73
N GLU A 55 -5.44 5.37 4.04
CA GLU A 55 -4.94 6.64 3.48
C GLU A 55 -4.45 7.58 4.58
N SER A 56 -5.24 7.72 5.65
CA SER A 56 -4.89 8.58 6.80
C SER A 56 -3.58 8.14 7.47
N GLN A 57 -3.38 6.84 7.61
CA GLN A 57 -2.20 6.25 8.25
C GLN A 57 -0.98 6.33 7.35
N TRP A 58 -1.16 6.16 6.04
CA TRP A 58 -0.09 6.30 5.05
C TRP A 58 0.51 7.71 5.06
N LEU A 59 -0.33 8.75 5.07
CA LEU A 59 0.14 10.13 5.15
C LEU A 59 0.96 10.38 6.42
N THR A 60 0.52 9.80 7.53
CA THR A 60 1.23 9.91 8.81
C THR A 60 2.58 9.18 8.76
N LEU A 61 2.64 7.99 8.15
CA LEU A 61 3.89 7.23 7.99
C LEU A 61 4.88 8.00 7.14
N GLN A 62 4.43 8.59 6.02
CA GLN A 62 5.28 9.39 5.15
C GLN A 62 5.87 10.61 5.87
N ALA A 63 5.07 11.30 6.69
CA ALA A 63 5.57 12.39 7.52
C ALA A 63 6.60 11.91 8.55
N SER A 64 6.37 10.76 9.20
CA SER A 64 7.32 10.18 10.15
C SER A 64 8.64 9.78 9.48
N GLN A 65 8.58 9.20 8.27
CA GLN A 65 9.79 8.85 7.51
C GLN A 65 10.57 10.07 7.04
N ALA A 66 9.88 11.15 6.66
CA ALA A 66 10.53 12.41 6.31
C ALA A 66 11.29 13.02 7.51
N GLU A 67 10.68 12.99 8.69
CA GLU A 67 11.34 13.46 9.92
C GLU A 67 12.53 12.58 10.30
N LEU A 68 12.38 11.26 10.21
CA LEU A 68 13.49 10.32 10.42
C LEU A 68 14.66 10.62 9.46
N ALA A 69 14.38 10.81 8.17
CA ALA A 69 15.39 11.16 7.19
C ALA A 69 16.10 12.48 7.53
N ARG A 70 15.35 13.51 7.95
CA ARG A 70 15.89 14.80 8.39
C ARG A 70 16.81 14.65 9.60
N LEU A 71 16.43 13.84 10.60
CA LEU A 71 17.22 13.58 11.79
C LEU A 71 18.52 12.84 11.44
N MET A 72 18.47 11.83 10.57
CA MET A 72 19.65 11.11 10.10
C MET A 72 20.61 12.04 9.33
N GLN A 73 20.07 12.89 8.45
CA GLN A 73 20.87 13.85 7.67
C GLN A 73 21.51 14.95 8.53
N SER A 74 21.03 15.17 9.76
CA SER A 74 21.67 16.13 10.67
C SER A 74 23.07 15.71 11.13
N GLY A 75 23.45 14.44 10.94
CA GLY A 75 24.81 13.95 11.21
C GLY A 75 25.21 13.93 12.70
N ARG A 76 24.24 14.08 13.61
CA ARG A 76 24.47 14.21 15.06
C ARG A 76 24.69 12.87 15.79
N GLY A 77 24.86 11.77 15.05
CA GLY A 77 24.94 10.42 15.63
C GLY A 77 23.58 9.91 16.13
N MET A 78 23.61 8.82 16.91
CA MET A 78 22.40 8.22 17.48
C MET A 78 21.89 9.03 18.67
N THR A 79 21.03 10.02 18.42
CA THR A 79 20.39 10.82 19.47
C THR A 79 19.10 10.15 19.99
N PRO A 80 18.60 10.50 21.19
CA PRO A 80 17.32 10.01 21.69
C PRO A 80 16.15 10.32 20.74
N GLU A 81 16.16 11.48 20.08
CA GLU A 81 15.14 11.86 19.11
C GLU A 81 15.18 10.97 17.86
N LEU A 82 16.39 10.64 17.38
CA LEU A 82 16.56 9.73 16.25
C LEU A 82 16.09 8.31 16.60
N ALA A 83 16.47 7.80 17.77
CA ALA A 83 15.99 6.50 18.26
C ALA A 83 14.46 6.46 18.36
N ALA A 84 13.84 7.49 18.95
CA ALA A 84 12.39 7.57 19.06
C ALA A 84 11.70 7.70 17.68
N ALA A 85 12.32 8.37 16.70
CA ALA A 85 11.79 8.46 15.35
C ALA A 85 11.85 7.13 14.60
N LEU A 86 12.93 6.35 14.81
CA LEU A 86 13.05 4.98 14.30
C LEU A 86 11.94 4.09 14.85
N ASP A 87 11.78 4.05 16.18
CA ASP A 87 10.77 3.21 16.85
C ASP A 87 9.36 3.53 16.38
N ARG A 88 9.02 4.83 16.27
CA ARG A 88 7.71 5.26 15.74
C ARG A 88 7.52 4.79 14.30
N SER A 89 8.50 4.98 13.44
CA SER A 89 8.42 4.55 12.04
C SER A 89 8.19 3.03 11.94
N SER A 90 8.96 2.24 12.68
CA SER A 90 8.81 0.77 12.71
C SER A 90 7.44 0.32 13.23
N ALA A 91 6.91 0.96 14.27
CA ALA A 91 5.58 0.66 14.79
C ALA A 91 4.48 0.94 13.76
N MET A 92 4.61 2.04 13.00
CA MET A 92 3.65 2.41 11.95
C MET A 92 3.69 1.46 10.76
N VAL A 93 4.88 1.01 10.35
CA VAL A 93 5.01 -0.02 9.31
C VAL A 93 4.32 -1.32 9.76
N ALA A 94 4.57 -1.77 10.99
CA ALA A 94 3.95 -2.99 11.52
C ALA A 94 2.41 -2.90 11.58
N GLU A 95 1.85 -1.73 11.91
CA GLU A 95 0.41 -1.50 11.87
C GLU A 95 -0.15 -1.56 10.45
N CYS A 96 0.55 -0.99 9.46
CA CYS A 96 0.17 -1.08 8.06
C CYS A 96 0.14 -2.55 7.58
N GLN A 97 1.19 -3.32 7.87
CA GLN A 97 1.27 -4.74 7.54
C GLN A 97 0.11 -5.55 8.15
N ARG A 98 -0.22 -5.27 9.42
CA ARG A 98 -1.33 -5.92 10.12
C ARG A 98 -2.67 -5.65 9.43
N ARG A 99 -2.94 -4.40 9.07
CA ARG A 99 -4.19 -4.01 8.39
C ARG A 99 -4.30 -4.58 6.98
N MET A 100 -3.19 -4.59 6.24
CA MET A 100 -3.14 -5.22 4.92
C MET A 100 -3.42 -6.72 5.00
N ALA A 101 -2.73 -7.42 5.91
CA ALA A 101 -2.95 -8.84 6.13
C ALA A 101 -4.40 -9.13 6.51
N GLN A 102 -4.99 -8.35 7.42
CA GLN A 102 -6.40 -8.47 7.77
C GLN A 102 -7.32 -8.26 6.56
N HIS A 103 -7.12 -7.19 5.79
CA HIS A 103 -7.93 -6.91 4.60
C HIS A 103 -7.87 -8.06 3.58
N PHE A 104 -6.67 -8.59 3.31
CA PHE A 104 -6.51 -9.71 2.38
C PHE A 104 -7.17 -10.98 2.90
N LEU A 105 -7.06 -11.28 4.19
CA LEU A 105 -7.77 -12.43 4.77
C LEU A 105 -9.29 -12.29 4.69
N GLU A 106 -9.84 -11.08 4.90
CA GLU A 106 -11.27 -10.79 4.75
C GLU A 106 -11.75 -10.96 3.29
N VAL A 107 -10.95 -10.52 2.31
CA VAL A 107 -11.24 -10.73 0.88
C VAL A 107 -11.18 -12.22 0.53
N ALA A 108 -10.16 -12.93 1.00
CA ALA A 108 -9.98 -14.36 0.77
C ALA A 108 -11.16 -15.18 1.29
N ALA A 109 -11.77 -14.77 2.41
CA ALA A 109 -12.95 -15.42 2.99
C ALA A 109 -14.23 -15.28 2.14
N ILE A 110 -14.28 -14.32 1.21
CA ILE A 110 -15.41 -14.12 0.27
C ILE A 110 -15.17 -14.84 -1.06
N MET A 111 -13.94 -15.23 -1.34
CA MET A 111 -13.59 -15.87 -2.60
C MET A 111 -14.21 -17.26 -2.76
N PRO A 112 -14.40 -17.72 -4.01
CA PRO A 112 -14.81 -19.08 -4.29
C PRO A 112 -13.90 -20.13 -3.61
N PRO A 113 -14.43 -21.33 -3.29
CA PRO A 113 -13.61 -22.43 -2.79
C PRO A 113 -12.45 -22.75 -3.74
N GLY A 114 -11.25 -22.91 -3.18
CA GLY A 114 -10.04 -23.25 -3.95
C GLY A 114 -9.32 -22.06 -4.60
N THR A 115 -9.82 -20.83 -4.48
CA THR A 115 -9.15 -19.64 -5.05
C THR A 115 -8.50 -18.72 -4.01
N SER A 116 -8.87 -18.85 -2.74
CA SER A 116 -8.39 -18.02 -1.63
C SER A 116 -6.88 -18.15 -1.39
N GLU A 117 -6.34 -19.37 -1.42
CA GLU A 117 -4.90 -19.61 -1.23
C GLU A 117 -4.05 -18.93 -2.30
N ARG A 118 -4.51 -19.01 -3.56
CA ARG A 118 -3.83 -18.35 -4.69
C ARG A 118 -3.87 -16.83 -4.55
N TYR A 119 -5.01 -16.28 -4.13
CA TYR A 119 -5.11 -14.85 -3.87
C TYR A 119 -4.17 -14.39 -2.76
N ILE A 120 -4.13 -15.12 -1.64
CA ILE A 120 -3.19 -14.81 -0.55
C ILE A 120 -1.75 -14.88 -1.02
N ALA A 121 -1.38 -15.88 -1.84
CA ALA A 121 -0.03 -15.98 -2.40
C ALA A 121 0.32 -14.75 -3.27
N VAL A 122 -0.62 -14.27 -4.09
CA VAL A 122 -0.43 -13.05 -4.91
C VAL A 122 -0.30 -11.80 -4.05
N MET A 123 -1.06 -11.68 -2.97
CA MET A 123 -1.10 -10.48 -2.13
C MET A 123 -0.06 -10.45 -1.00
N THR A 124 0.53 -11.60 -0.65
CA THR A 124 1.53 -11.70 0.42
C THR A 124 2.70 -10.72 0.25
N PRO A 125 3.33 -10.59 -0.92
CA PRO A 125 4.44 -9.63 -1.10
C PRO A 125 4.03 -8.18 -0.79
N VAL A 126 2.77 -7.82 -1.07
CA VAL A 126 2.24 -6.49 -0.82
C VAL A 126 2.08 -6.26 0.68
N ALA A 127 1.58 -7.25 1.43
CA ALA A 127 1.42 -7.16 2.89
C ALA A 127 2.75 -7.19 3.65
N THR A 128 3.75 -7.95 3.18
CA THR A 128 5.02 -8.11 3.88
C THR A 128 6.02 -7.00 3.58
N HIS A 129 5.88 -6.31 2.44
CA HIS A 129 6.76 -5.21 2.03
C HIS A 129 5.93 -3.99 1.59
N PRO A 130 5.15 -3.37 2.51
CA PRO A 130 4.25 -2.27 2.18
C PRO A 130 4.95 -1.06 1.58
N GLU A 131 6.23 -0.84 1.92
CA GLU A 131 7.07 0.22 1.38
C GLU A 131 7.47 0.01 -0.09
N GLN A 132 7.45 -1.23 -0.58
CA GLN A 132 7.74 -1.60 -1.97
C GLN A 132 6.45 -1.84 -2.77
N GLY A 133 5.42 -2.38 -2.11
CA GLY A 133 4.13 -2.74 -2.70
C GLY A 133 3.45 -1.57 -3.41
N TRP A 134 3.44 -0.37 -2.81
CA TRP A 134 2.88 0.82 -3.46
C TRP A 134 3.66 1.32 -4.69
N ARG A 135 4.97 1.05 -4.78
CA ARG A 135 5.80 1.43 -5.95
C ARG A 135 5.69 0.45 -7.10
N ASN A 136 5.47 -0.83 -6.82
CA ASN A 136 5.56 -1.91 -7.82
C ASN A 136 4.20 -2.52 -8.20
N ALA A 137 3.14 -2.38 -7.41
CA ALA A 137 1.81 -2.92 -7.73
C ALA A 137 1.11 -2.22 -8.92
N MET A 138 1.78 -1.28 -9.58
CA MET A 138 1.23 -0.32 -10.55
C MET A 138 2.07 -0.17 -11.82
N HIS A 139 2.91 -1.18 -12.13
CA HIS A 139 3.53 -1.41 -13.43
C HIS A 139 3.08 -2.76 -13.98
#